data_AF-A0A926BFX9-F1
#
_entry.id   AF-A0A926BFX9-F1
#
_cell.length_a   1.000
_cell.length_b   1.000
_cell.length_c   1.000
_cell.angle_alpha   90.00
_cell.angle_beta   90.00
_cell.angle_gamma   90.00
#
_symmetry.space_group_name_H-M   'P 1'
#
loop_
_entity.id
_entity.type
_entity.pdbx_description
1 polymer ?
#
loop_
_entity_poly.entity_id
_entity_poly.type
_entity_poly.pdbx_seq_one_letter_code
_entity_poly.pdbx_strand_id
1 'polypeptide(L)'
;MWVSAIRAGTISEVEYRLRHRDGEYRWHLGRSLPVRGEGGQIVAWVGTATDIQSRVAAEAQSRRAVRMLDTISDAYVTLDRDFIITYVNAEAARINKKPDAAFMGRLHWDE
;
A
#
# COMPACT_ATOMS: atom_id res chain seq x y z
N MET A 1 19.90 -8.05 -1.50
CA MET A 1 18.77 -7.86 -2.43
C MET A 1 19.08 -6.90 -3.58
N TRP A 2 19.62 -5.70 -3.35
CA TRP A 2 19.99 -4.79 -4.46
C TRP A 2 21.22 -5.26 -5.26
N VAL A 3 22.26 -5.74 -4.58
CA VAL A 3 23.52 -6.23 -5.21
C VAL A 3 23.32 -7.51 -6.05
N SER A 4 22.34 -8.34 -5.72
CA SER A 4 22.02 -9.57 -6.46
C SER A 4 21.27 -9.29 -7.77
N ALA A 5 20.37 -8.30 -7.79
CA ALA A 5 19.63 -7.91 -9.00
C ALA A 5 20.56 -7.29 -10.06
N ILE A 6 21.57 -6.53 -9.63
CA ILE A 6 22.59 -5.95 -10.53
C ILE A 6 23.43 -7.05 -11.20
N ARG A 7 23.73 -8.14 -10.50
CA ARG A 7 24.45 -9.28 -11.08
C ARG A 7 23.59 -10.15 -12.01
N ALA A 8 22.29 -10.22 -11.77
CA ALA A 8 21.36 -11.01 -12.60
C ALA A 8 20.88 -10.26 -13.85
N GLY A 9 21.02 -8.92 -13.90
CA GLY A 9 20.47 -8.12 -14.98
C GLY A 9 18.95 -8.18 -15.03
N THR A 10 18.31 -8.22 -13.86
CA THR A 10 16.86 -8.21 -13.71
C THR A 10 16.36 -6.82 -13.37
N ILE A 11 15.12 -6.54 -13.78
CA ILE A 11 14.41 -5.33 -13.42
C ILE A 11 14.37 -5.24 -11.89
N SER A 12 14.76 -4.09 -11.35
CA SER A 12 14.65 -3.83 -9.92
C SER A 12 13.60 -2.76 -9.65
N GLU A 13 12.78 -3.00 -8.64
CA GLU A 13 11.85 -2.03 -8.07
C GLU A 13 12.08 -2.00 -6.55
N VAL A 14 12.29 -0.80 -6.00
CA VAL A 14 12.56 -0.62 -4.58
C VAL A 14 12.09 0.74 -4.10
N GLU A 15 11.46 0.77 -2.93
CA GLU A 15 11.12 2.01 -2.23
C GLU A 15 12.26 2.39 -1.27
N TYR A 16 12.70 3.64 -1.32
CA TYR A 16 13.74 4.15 -0.43
C TYR A 16 13.55 5.63 -0.14
N ARG A 17 14.31 6.13 0.83
CA ARG A 17 14.27 7.54 1.23
C ARG A 17 15.40 8.29 0.53
N LEU A 18 15.04 9.33 -0.22
CA LEU A 18 16.00 10.30 -0.74
C LEU A 18 15.84 11.62 0.00
N ARG A 19 16.96 12.29 0.24
CA ARG A 19 16.97 13.64 0.80
C ARG A 19 16.69 14.63 -0.33
N HIS A 20 15.59 15.35 -0.22
CA HIS A 20 15.21 16.40 -1.15
C HIS A 20 16.02 17.68 -0.86
N ARG A 21 16.04 18.63 -1.81
CA ARG A 21 16.86 19.85 -1.72
C ARG A 21 16.50 20.76 -0.54
N ASP A 22 15.28 20.63 -0.01
CA ASP A 22 14.79 21.33 1.18
C ASP A 22 15.31 20.70 2.49
N GLY A 23 16.05 19.59 2.40
CA GLY A 23 16.61 18.88 3.55
C GLY A 23 15.73 17.75 4.07
N GLU A 24 14.48 17.67 3.65
CA GLU A 24 13.53 16.64 4.07
C GLU A 24 13.78 15.32 3.35
N TYR A 25 13.56 14.21 4.05
CA TYR A 25 13.55 12.91 3.40
C TYR A 25 12.17 12.66 2.78
N ARG A 26 12.16 12.13 1.56
CA ARG A 26 10.95 11.77 0.82
C ARG A 26 11.04 10.35 0.31
N TRP A 27 9.92 9.63 0.38
CA TRP A 27 9.84 8.29 -0.19
C TRP A 27 9.90 8.38 -1.71
N HIS A 28 10.75 7.55 -2.31
CA HIS A 28 10.89 7.41 -3.74
C HIS A 28 10.73 5.95 -4.14
N LEU A 29 10.01 5.74 -5.24
CA LEU A 29 9.97 4.46 -5.93
C LEU A 29 11.06 4.49 -7.00
N GLY A 30 12.12 3.72 -6.78
CA GLY A 30 13.14 3.51 -7.79
C GLY A 30 12.83 2.30 -8.63
N ARG A 31 12.91 2.48 -9.95
CA ARG A 31 12.89 1.40 -10.92
C ARG A 31 14.15 1.45 -11.74
N SER A 32 14.75 0.29 -12.05
CA SER A 32 15.90 0.26 -12.93
C SER A 32 15.90 -0.94 -13.86
N LEU A 33 16.31 -0.67 -15.11
CA LEU A 33 16.40 -1.61 -16.22
C LEU A 33 17.84 -1.65 -16.73
N PRO A 34 18.41 -2.84 -16.98
CA PRO A 34 19.70 -2.96 -17.62
C PRO A 34 19.57 -2.71 -19.13
N VAL A 35 20.45 -1.89 -19.67
CA VAL A 35 20.65 -1.72 -21.11
C VAL A 35 21.67 -2.76 -21.56
N ARG A 36 21.31 -3.58 -22.54
CA ARG A 36 22.14 -4.66 -23.06
C ARG A 36 22.70 -4.32 -24.44
N GLY A 37 23.98 -4.60 -24.66
CA GLY A 37 24.62 -4.49 -25.97
C GLY A 37 24.35 -5.71 -26.86
N GLU A 38 24.91 -5.73 -28.07
CA GLU A 38 24.67 -6.79 -29.08
C GLU A 38 25.00 -8.21 -28.59
N GLY A 39 25.96 -8.37 -27.68
CA GLY A 39 26.32 -9.67 -27.09
C GLY A 39 25.55 -10.06 -25.83
N GLY A 40 24.50 -9.31 -25.47
CA GLY A 40 23.68 -9.55 -24.27
C GLY A 40 24.28 -9.06 -22.95
N GLN A 41 25.52 -8.53 -22.97
CA GLN A 41 26.18 -7.93 -21.82
C GLN A 41 25.50 -6.62 -21.41
N ILE A 42 25.42 -6.37 -20.10
CA ILE A 42 24.88 -5.13 -19.55
C ILE A 42 25.93 -4.03 -19.75
N VAL A 43 25.59 -3.00 -20.53
CA VAL A 43 26.48 -1.87 -20.83
C VAL A 43 26.11 -0.61 -20.04
N ALA A 44 24.87 -0.52 -19.55
CA ALA A 44 24.41 0.56 -18.69
C ALA A 44 23.19 0.14 -17.88
N TRP A 45 22.82 0.98 -16.91
CA TRP A 45 21.54 0.88 -16.20
C TRP A 45 20.80 2.20 -16.37
N VAL A 46 19.54 2.12 -16.79
CA VAL A 46 18.63 3.27 -16.80
C VAL A 46 17.69 3.10 -15.63
N GLY A 47 17.42 4.17 -14.89
CA GLY A 47 16.51 4.12 -13.78
C GLY A 47 15.71 5.41 -13.62
N THR A 48 14.59 5.27 -12.93
CA THR A 48 13.76 6.38 -12.49
C THR A 48 13.74 6.41 -10.97
N ALA A 49 13.60 7.60 -10.39
CA ALA A 49 13.32 7.80 -8.97
C ALA A 49 12.09 8.70 -8.88
N THR A 50 10.93 8.09 -8.69
CA THR A 50 9.65 8.82 -8.62
C THR A 50 9.36 9.16 -7.18
N ASP A 51 9.17 10.45 -6.86
CA ASP A 51 8.70 10.89 -5.53
C ASP A 51 7.28 10.32 -5.29
N ILE A 52 7.14 9.52 -4.23
CA ILE A 52 5.88 8.90 -3.80
C ILE A 52 5.46 9.36 -2.39
N GLN A 53 6.04 10.45 -1.89
CA GLN A 53 5.78 10.95 -0.53
C GLN A 53 4.29 11.17 -0.28
N SER A 54 3.57 11.77 -1.24
CA SER A 54 2.13 12.02 -1.14
C SER A 54 1.31 10.72 -1.08
N ARG A 55 1.70 9.69 -1.84
CA ARG A 55 1.03 8.37 -1.82
C ARG A 55 1.16 7.73 -0.44
N VAL A 56 2.39 7.68 0.08
CA VAL A 56 2.67 7.10 1.40
C VAL A 56 1.93 7.86 2.51
N ALA A 57 1.88 9.19 2.44
CA ALA A 57 1.13 10.01 3.40
C ALA A 57 -0.38 9.72 3.36
N ALA A 58 -0.98 9.64 2.17
CA ALA A 58 -2.39 9.32 2.00
C ALA A 58 -2.74 7.92 2.53
N GLU A 59 -1.93 6.91 2.23
CA GLU A 59 -2.11 5.55 2.76
C GLU A 59 -1.94 5.52 4.29
N ALA A 60 -1.02 6.30 4.85
CA ALA A 60 -0.85 6.40 6.30
C ALA A 60 -2.06 7.08 6.96
N GLN A 61 -2.63 8.12 6.34
CA GLN A 61 -3.83 8.79 6.82
C GLN A 61 -5.05 7.85 6.78
N SER A 62 -5.26 7.13 5.67
CA SER A 62 -6.32 6.14 5.55
C SER A 62 -6.21 5.04 6.62
N ARG A 63 -5.01 4.49 6.82
CA ARG A 63 -4.75 3.50 7.88
C ARG A 63 -5.01 4.05 9.29
N ARG A 64 -4.70 5.32 9.55
CA ARG A 64 -5.00 5.97 10.83
C ARG A 64 -6.50 6.12 11.04
N ALA A 65 -7.23 6.54 10.02
CA ALA A 65 -8.69 6.68 10.10
C ALA A 65 -9.37 5.34 10.41
N VAL A 66 -8.98 4.26 9.72
CA VAL A 66 -9.47 2.91 10.01
C VAL A 66 -9.16 2.49 11.45
N ARG A 67 -7.91 2.69 11.91
CA ARG A 67 -7.55 2.37 13.30
C ARG A 67 -8.35 3.16 14.33
N MET A 68 -8.70 4.41 14.06
CA MET A 68 -9.54 5.19 14.99
C MET A 68 -10.91 4.55 15.14
N LEU A 69 -11.49 4.03 14.05
CA LEU A 69 -12.78 3.33 14.07
C LEU A 69 -12.73 2.00 14.84
N ASP A 70 -11.57 1.36 14.95
CA ASP A 70 -11.39 0.20 15.82
C ASP A 70 -11.23 0.55 17.31
N THR A 71 -10.89 1.81 17.61
CA THR A 71 -10.74 2.28 19.00
C THR A 71 -12.00 2.90 19.60
N ILE A 72 -13.02 3.22 18.79
CA ILE A 72 -14.30 3.71 19.30
C ILE A 72 -15.09 2.56 19.95
N SER A 73 -15.78 2.87 21.04
CA SER A 73 -16.57 1.91 21.80
C SER A 73 -17.95 1.63 21.20
N ASP A 74 -18.34 2.34 20.14
CA ASP A 74 -19.60 2.12 19.44
C ASP A 74 -19.40 1.20 18.24
N ALA A 75 -20.42 0.40 17.93
CA ALA A 75 -20.46 -0.38 16.69
C ALA A 75 -20.54 0.54 15.47
N TYR A 76 -19.66 0.30 14.49
CA TYR A 76 -19.60 1.07 13.25
C TYR A 76 -19.44 0.15 12.04
N VAL A 77 -20.22 0.44 10.99
CA VAL A 77 -20.23 -0.29 9.72
C VAL A 77 -20.29 0.73 8.58
N THR A 78 -19.55 0.49 7.49
CA THR A 78 -19.74 1.25 6.24
C THR A 78 -20.33 0.37 5.17
N LEU A 79 -21.17 0.99 4.34
CA LEU A 79 -21.83 0.35 3.20
C LEU A 79 -21.50 1.14 1.93
N ASP A 80 -21.41 0.46 0.79
CA ASP A 80 -21.38 1.14 -0.51
C ASP A 80 -22.81 1.54 -0.98
N ARG A 81 -22.93 1.98 -2.24
CA ARG A 81 -24.22 2.41 -2.82
C ARG A 81 -25.20 1.26 -3.04
N ASP A 82 -24.71 0.03 -3.10
CA ASP A 82 -25.50 -1.19 -3.27
C ASP A 82 -25.80 -1.86 -1.92
N PHE A 83 -25.54 -1.13 -0.81
CA PHE A 83 -25.70 -1.59 0.57
C PHE A 83 -24.83 -2.79 0.93
N ILE A 84 -23.74 -2.99 0.20
CA ILE A 84 -22.75 -4.02 0.51
C ILE A 84 -21.85 -3.53 1.62
N ILE A 85 -21.63 -4.37 2.63
CA ILE A 85 -20.75 -4.07 3.75
C ILE A 85 -19.30 -4.02 3.28
N THR A 86 -18.69 -2.84 3.45
CA THR A 86 -17.30 -2.54 3.04
C THR A 86 -16.36 -2.38 4.22
N TYR A 87 -16.88 -2.23 5.44
CA TYR A 87 -16.10 -2.19 6.68
C TYR A 87 -16.99 -2.50 7.89
N VAL A 88 -16.42 -3.19 8.87
CA VAL A 88 -17.02 -3.45 10.19
C VAL A 88 -15.91 -3.28 11.23
N ASN A 89 -16.14 -2.45 12.25
CA ASN A 89 -15.16 -2.30 13.33
C ASN A 89 -15.20 -3.47 14.33
N ALA A 90 -14.17 -3.56 15.17
CA ALA A 90 -14.06 -4.61 16.18
C ALA A 90 -15.27 -4.70 17.12
N GLU A 91 -15.85 -3.56 17.51
CA GLU A 91 -17.02 -3.53 18.40
C GLU A 91 -18.28 -4.09 17.75
N ALA A 92 -18.54 -3.74 16.49
CA ALA A 92 -19.67 -4.30 15.74
C ALA A 92 -19.54 -5.82 15.58
N ALA A 93 -18.34 -6.33 15.29
CA ALA A 93 -18.06 -7.76 15.24
C ALA A 93 -18.31 -8.43 16.61
N ARG A 94 -17.87 -7.79 17.70
CA ARG A 94 -18.05 -8.27 19.09
C ARG A 94 -19.52 -8.37 19.48
N ILE A 95 -20.32 -7.32 19.23
CA ILE A 95 -21.75 -7.29 19.54
C ILE A 95 -22.50 -8.38 18.77
N ASN A 96 -22.16 -8.56 17.49
CA ASN A 96 -22.79 -9.57 16.63
C ASN A 96 -22.24 -10.98 16.81
N LYS A 97 -21.21 -11.19 17.64
CA LYS A 97 -20.56 -12.48 17.92
C LYS A 97 -20.12 -13.22 16.64
N LYS A 98 -19.73 -12.47 15.62
CA LYS A 98 -19.25 -12.99 14.32
C LYS A 98 -17.95 -12.26 13.96
N PRO A 99 -16.98 -12.93 13.32
CA PRO A 99 -15.78 -12.26 12.83
C PRO A 99 -16.15 -11.24 11.74
N ASP A 100 -15.34 -10.19 11.59
CA ASP A 100 -15.47 -9.16 10.54
C ASP A 100 -15.63 -9.76 9.13
N ALA A 101 -14.84 -10.80 8.81
CA ALA A 101 -14.89 -11.53 7.56
C ALA A 101 -16.26 -12.16 7.25
N ALA A 102 -17.12 -12.37 8.25
CA ALA A 102 -18.47 -12.88 8.03
C ALA A 102 -19.41 -11.82 7.41
N PHE A 103 -19.08 -10.54 7.51
CA PHE A 103 -19.89 -9.43 7.02
C PHE A 103 -19.42 -8.89 5.67
N MET A 104 -18.11 -8.92 5.42
CA MET A 104 -17.49 -8.30 4.24
C MET A 104 -18.09 -8.81 2.92
N GLY A 105 -18.50 -7.89 2.05
CA GLY A 105 -19.04 -8.22 0.73
C GLY A 105 -20.47 -8.76 0.73
N ARG A 106 -21.17 -8.75 1.88
CA ARG A 106 -22.58 -9.13 1.98
C ARG A 106 -23.50 -7.91 1.98
N LEU A 107 -24.73 -8.11 1.50
CA LEU A 107 -25.81 -7.15 1.63
C LEU A 107 -26.08 -6.93 3.13
N HIS A 108 -26.25 -5.68 3.56
CA HIS A 108 -26.56 -5.37 4.97
C HIS A 108 -27.88 -6.00 5.46
N TRP A 109 -28.76 -6.36 4.54
CA TRP A 109 -30.11 -6.86 4.80
C TRP A 109 -30.25 -8.38 4.63
N ASP A 110 -29.20 -9.09 4.24
CA ASP A 110 -29.23 -10.54 4.13
C ASP A 110 -29.06 -11.17 5.53
N GLU A 111 -30.09 -11.90 5.98
CA GLU A 111 -30.09 -12.65 7.26
C GLU A 111 -29.06 -13.80 7.29
#